data_AF-A0A3B9LIS0-F1
#
_entry.id   AF-A0A3B9LIS0-F1
#
_cell.length_a   1.000
_cell.length_b   1.000
_cell.length_c   1.000
_cell.angle_alpha   90.00
_cell.angle_beta   90.00
_cell.angle_gamma   90.00
#
_symmetry.space_group_name_H-M   'P 1'
#
loop_
_entity.id
_entity.type
_entity.pdbx_description
1 polymer ?
#
loop_
_entity_poly.entity_id
_entity_poly.type
_entity_poly.pdbx_seq_one_letter_code
_entity_poly.pdbx_strand_id
1 'polypeptide(L)'
;FDLDSTHAAIAEAKLRPYVNVELLYGDSREILPERLETGDAVLIDGPKEFRALKLALRLLRTGKPCAVFIHDFYQGEPARKFVERHWPGAFFSDDPALAARFRELGSQINPAYDPDSKHSASPFVCLPRDLPASYLALLFRIISARAVSIVVSKIAKLWSRICGR
;
A
#
# COMPACT_ATOMS: atom_id res chain seq x y z
N PHE A 1 -7.38 14.98 0.45
CA PHE A 1 -7.85 14.80 -0.92
C PHE A 1 -6.99 15.71 -1.74
N ASP A 2 -6.19 15.16 -2.66
CA ASP A 2 -5.48 15.99 -3.62
C ASP A 2 -6.53 16.60 -4.54
N LEU A 3 -6.80 17.88 -4.31
CA LEU A 3 -7.63 18.74 -5.13
C LEU A 3 -6.83 19.30 -6.31
N ASP A 4 -5.58 18.86 -6.51
CA ASP A 4 -4.73 19.38 -7.56
C ASP A 4 -5.11 18.77 -8.91
N SER A 5 -6.01 19.48 -9.60
CA SER A 5 -6.51 19.15 -10.94
C SER A 5 -5.41 18.89 -11.98
N THR A 6 -4.19 19.36 -11.71
CA THR A 6 -3.04 19.23 -12.61
C THR A 6 -2.63 17.77 -12.82
N HIS A 7 -2.57 16.97 -11.76
CA HIS A 7 -2.16 15.56 -11.88
C HIS A 7 -3.23 14.71 -12.58
N ALA A 8 -4.51 14.99 -12.27
CA ALA A 8 -5.64 14.34 -12.91
C ALA A 8 -5.65 14.57 -14.43
N ALA A 9 -5.45 15.82 -14.87
CA ALA A 9 -5.41 16.16 -16.30
C ALA A 9 -4.22 15.51 -17.03
N ILE A 10 -3.05 15.44 -16.38
CA ILE A 10 -1.87 14.76 -16.94
C ILE A 10 -2.13 13.26 -17.08
N ALA A 11 -2.69 12.61 -16.06
CA ALA A 11 -3.04 11.20 -16.09
C ALA A 11 -4.08 10.91 -17.18
N GLU A 12 -5.11 11.75 -17.28
CA GLU A 12 -6.14 11.66 -18.32
C GLU A 12 -5.55 11.74 -19.73
N ALA A 13 -4.73 12.75 -20.00
CA ALA A 13 -4.08 12.91 -21.29
C ALA A 13 -3.22 11.69 -21.67
N LYS A 14 -2.51 11.11 -20.70
CA LYS A 14 -1.68 9.91 -20.89
C LYS A 14 -2.49 8.64 -21.11
N LEU A 15 -3.63 8.50 -20.42
CA LEU A 15 -4.41 7.27 -20.39
C LEU A 15 -5.54 7.24 -21.43
N ARG A 16 -5.93 8.39 -21.99
CA ARG A 16 -6.96 8.54 -23.02
C ARG A 16 -6.86 7.58 -24.22
N PRO A 17 -5.67 7.21 -24.73
CA PRO A 17 -5.57 6.29 -25.86
C PRO A 17 -5.96 4.83 -25.54
N TYR A 18 -6.01 4.44 -24.26
CA TYR A 18 -6.24 3.05 -23.86
C TYR A 18 -7.73 2.78 -23.62
N VAL A 19 -8.36 2.02 -24.54
CA VAL A 19 -9.80 1.71 -24.51
C VAL A 19 -10.22 0.79 -23.35
N ASN A 20 -9.26 0.10 -22.74
CA ASN A 20 -9.46 -0.81 -21.61
C ASN A 20 -9.20 -0.14 -20.25
N VAL A 21 -9.11 1.19 -20.21
CA VAL A 21 -8.88 1.97 -19.00
C VAL A 21 -10.05 2.93 -18.78
N GLU A 22 -10.74 2.79 -17.65
CA GLU A 22 -11.73 3.76 -17.17
C GLU A 22 -11.11 4.61 -16.07
N LEU A 23 -11.21 5.94 -16.22
CA LEU A 23 -10.75 6.89 -15.20
C LEU A 23 -11.92 7.28 -14.30
N LEU A 24 -11.74 7.06 -13.00
CA LEU A 24 -12.72 7.41 -11.98
C LEU A 24 -12.14 8.48 -11.06
N TYR A 25 -12.93 9.53 -10.83
CA TYR A 25 -12.55 10.66 -9.98
C TYR A 25 -13.42 10.69 -8.72
N GLY A 26 -12.80 10.86 -7.55
CA GLY A 26 -13.49 10.98 -6.27
C GLY A 26 -12.81 10.19 -5.15
N ASP A 27 -13.58 9.82 -4.12
CA ASP A 27 -13.07 9.06 -2.98
C ASP A 27 -13.02 7.56 -3.27
N SER A 28 -11.83 6.98 -3.31
CA SER A 28 -11.64 5.55 -3.52
C SER A 28 -12.30 4.69 -2.42
N ARG A 29 -12.54 5.24 -1.23
CA ARG A 29 -13.25 4.55 -0.14
C ARG A 29 -14.74 4.36 -0.43
N GLU A 30 -15.30 5.14 -1.34
CA GLU A 30 -16.71 5.11 -1.74
C GLU A 30 -16.85 4.40 -3.09
N ILE A 31 -16.01 4.79 -4.06
CA ILE A 31 -16.08 4.29 -5.44
C ILE A 31 -15.67 2.81 -5.55
N LEU A 32 -14.52 2.41 -4.97
CA LEU A 32 -13.99 1.07 -5.20
C LEU A 32 -14.90 -0.06 -4.68
N PRO A 33 -15.45 0.00 -3.46
CA PRO A 33 -16.32 -1.08 -2.96
C PRO A 33 -17.52 -1.40 -3.86
N GLU A 34 -18.07 -0.39 -4.55
CA GLU A 34 -19.24 -0.54 -5.42
C GLU A 34 -18.86 -1.14 -6.78
N ARG A 35 -17.66 -0.84 -7.28
CA ARG A 35 -17.16 -1.28 -8.59
C ARG A 35 -16.46 -2.64 -8.58
N LEU A 36 -16.01 -3.12 -7.42
CA LEU A 36 -15.29 -4.38 -7.32
C LEU A 36 -16.11 -5.57 -7.83
N GLU A 37 -15.45 -6.43 -8.58
CA GLU A 37 -15.93 -7.74 -9.03
C GLU A 37 -15.12 -8.88 -8.38
N THR A 38 -15.67 -10.10 -8.42
CA THR A 38 -14.97 -11.28 -7.91
C THR A 38 -13.77 -11.61 -8.78
N GLY A 39 -12.58 -11.68 -8.17
CA GLY A 39 -11.34 -11.97 -8.86
C GLY A 39 -10.45 -10.75 -9.10
N ASP A 40 -10.95 -9.54 -8.83
CA ASP A 40 -10.18 -8.31 -9.01
C ASP A 40 -8.89 -8.28 -8.19
N ALA A 41 -7.85 -7.69 -8.75
CA ALA A 41 -6.66 -7.28 -8.03
C ALA A 41 -6.69 -5.76 -7.84
N VAL A 42 -6.44 -5.28 -6.61
CA VAL A 42 -6.46 -3.85 -6.31
C VAL A 42 -5.06 -3.36 -5.99
N LEU A 43 -4.64 -2.26 -6.61
CA LEU A 43 -3.41 -1.55 -6.25
C LEU A 43 -3.73 -0.22 -5.55
N ILE A 44 -3.17 -0.01 -4.36
CA ILE A 44 -3.34 1.20 -3.56
C ILE A 44 -2.01 1.95 -3.49
N ASP A 45 -1.94 3.10 -4.18
CA ASP A 45 -0.83 4.06 -4.07
C ASP A 45 -1.26 5.38 -3.40
N GLY A 46 -2.10 5.26 -2.38
CA GLY A 46 -2.66 6.37 -1.65
C GLY A 46 -4.07 6.03 -1.16
N PRO A 47 -4.41 6.26 0.13
CA PRO A 47 -3.63 6.88 1.22
C PRO A 47 -2.48 6.00 1.75
N LYS A 48 -1.52 6.57 2.50
CA LYS A 48 -0.32 5.85 3.00
C LYS A 48 -0.51 5.15 4.37
N GLU A 49 0.37 4.21 4.69
CA GLU A 49 0.50 3.49 5.97
C GLU A 49 -0.83 2.87 6.48
N PHE A 50 -1.15 3.02 7.77
CA PHE A 50 -2.37 2.49 8.40
C PHE A 50 -3.68 2.95 7.75
N ARG A 51 -3.68 4.08 7.02
CA ARG A 51 -4.87 4.51 6.26
C ARG A 51 -5.08 3.59 5.05
N ALA A 52 -4.00 3.22 4.37
CA ALA A 52 -4.00 2.23 3.30
C ALA A 52 -4.51 0.88 3.81
N LEU A 53 -3.99 0.42 4.96
CA LEU A 53 -4.41 -0.84 5.58
C LEU A 53 -5.92 -0.87 5.90
N LYS A 54 -6.49 0.24 6.38
CA LYS A 54 -7.94 0.32 6.61
C LYS A 54 -8.74 0.23 5.31
N LEU A 55 -8.27 0.86 4.24
CA LEU A 55 -8.90 0.75 2.92
C LEU A 55 -8.81 -0.70 2.43
N ALA A 56 -7.62 -1.30 2.43
CA ALA A 56 -7.42 -2.68 2.01
C ALA A 56 -8.30 -3.66 2.79
N LEU A 57 -8.37 -3.52 4.13
CA LEU A 57 -9.25 -4.34 4.97
C LEU A 57 -10.73 -4.15 4.61
N ARG A 58 -11.18 -2.93 4.29
CA ARG A 58 -12.55 -2.66 3.84
C ARG A 58 -12.84 -3.36 2.50
N LEU A 59 -11.90 -3.33 1.56
CA LEU A 59 -12.05 -3.97 0.25
C LEU A 59 -12.04 -5.49 0.37
N LEU A 60 -11.10 -6.08 1.11
CA LEU A 60 -11.03 -7.53 1.36
C LEU A 60 -12.26 -8.06 2.09
N ARG A 61 -12.90 -7.26 2.97
CA ARG A 61 -14.16 -7.62 3.63
C ARG A 61 -15.30 -7.93 2.65
N THR A 62 -15.26 -7.37 1.44
CA THR A 62 -16.27 -7.66 0.42
C THR A 62 -16.18 -9.11 -0.08
N GLY A 63 -15.05 -9.80 0.12
CA GLY A 63 -14.79 -11.15 -0.39
C GLY A 63 -14.60 -11.22 -1.90
N LYS A 64 -14.61 -10.07 -2.59
CA LYS A 64 -14.52 -9.97 -4.04
C LYS A 64 -13.08 -10.00 -4.58
N PRO A 65 -12.15 -9.12 -4.14
CA PRO A 65 -10.81 -9.11 -4.72
C PRO A 65 -10.02 -10.38 -4.36
N CYS A 66 -9.20 -10.86 -5.29
CA CYS A 66 -8.27 -11.97 -5.05
C CYS A 66 -7.01 -11.51 -4.28
N ALA A 67 -6.64 -10.24 -4.41
CA ALA A 67 -5.51 -9.64 -3.70
C ALA A 67 -5.64 -8.11 -3.62
N VAL A 68 -5.05 -7.52 -2.58
CA VAL A 68 -4.88 -6.07 -2.45
C VAL A 68 -3.41 -5.75 -2.23
N PHE A 69 -2.83 -4.96 -3.13
CA PHE A 69 -1.47 -4.45 -3.09
C PHE A 69 -1.44 -3.04 -2.52
N ILE A 70 -0.48 -2.75 -1.65
CA ILE A 70 -0.27 -1.42 -1.06
C ILE A 70 1.17 -1.01 -1.31
N HIS A 71 1.34 0.16 -1.93
CA HIS A 71 2.64 0.76 -2.22
C HIS A 71 3.29 1.43 -0.99
N ASP A 72 4.59 1.73 -1.10
CA ASP A 72 5.42 2.39 -0.08
C ASP A 72 5.35 1.70 1.29
N PHE A 73 5.62 0.40 1.32
CA PHE A 73 5.56 -0.43 2.52
C PHE A 73 6.96 -0.82 3.02
N TYR A 74 7.74 0.17 3.46
CA TYR A 74 9.17 -0.01 3.76
C TYR A 74 9.44 -0.77 5.07
N GLN A 75 10.55 -1.51 5.09
CA GLN A 75 11.01 -2.23 6.28
C GLN A 75 11.18 -1.30 7.48
N GLY A 76 10.83 -1.79 8.66
CA GLY A 76 10.96 -1.02 9.90
C GLY A 76 9.80 -0.06 10.18
N GLU A 77 8.98 0.27 9.18
CA GLU A 77 7.83 1.15 9.36
C GLU A 77 6.75 0.52 10.22
N PRO A 78 6.01 1.32 11.03
CA PRO A 78 4.99 0.79 11.93
C PRO A 78 3.89 -0.02 11.24
N ALA A 79 3.44 0.41 10.05
CA ALA A 79 2.42 -0.29 9.29
C ALA A 79 2.93 -1.63 8.74
N ARG A 80 4.21 -1.69 8.33
CA ARG A 80 4.85 -2.94 7.90
C ARG A 80 4.98 -3.94 9.05
N LYS A 81 5.52 -3.52 10.18
CA LYS A 81 5.63 -4.37 11.39
C LYS A 81 4.28 -4.93 11.83
N PHE A 82 3.21 -4.14 11.65
CA PHE A 82 1.86 -4.60 11.91
C PHE A 82 1.46 -5.76 11.00
N VAL A 83 1.67 -5.64 9.70
CA VAL A 83 1.33 -6.70 8.74
C VAL A 83 2.17 -7.95 8.98
N GLU A 84 3.49 -7.81 9.12
CA GLU A 84 4.40 -8.93 9.40
C GLU A 84 3.95 -9.75 10.63
N ARG A 85 3.39 -9.07 11.64
CA ARG A 85 2.91 -9.73 12.87
C ARG A 85 1.52 -10.35 12.76
N HIS A 86 0.62 -9.72 12.01
CA HIS A 86 -0.82 -10.03 12.07
C HIS A 86 -1.39 -10.62 10.78
N TRP A 87 -0.59 -10.72 9.72
CA TRP A 87 -1.02 -11.17 8.41
C TRP A 87 -0.03 -12.19 7.84
N PRO A 88 -0.06 -13.45 8.32
CA PRO A 88 0.95 -14.46 7.96
C PRO A 88 0.97 -14.83 6.47
N GLY A 89 -0.13 -14.62 5.75
CA GLY A 89 -0.21 -14.81 4.30
C GLY A 89 0.18 -13.59 3.47
N ALA A 90 0.57 -12.47 4.10
CA ALA A 90 1.01 -11.30 3.37
C ALA A 90 2.38 -11.54 2.73
N PHE A 91 2.56 -10.96 1.55
CA PHE A 91 3.76 -11.10 0.75
C PHE A 91 4.36 -9.72 0.47
N PHE A 92 5.69 -9.57 0.52
CA PHE A 92 6.36 -8.28 0.31
C PHE A 92 7.24 -8.33 -0.93
N SER A 93 7.17 -7.31 -1.78
CA SER A 93 7.89 -7.30 -3.06
C SER A 93 9.42 -7.22 -2.91
N ASP A 94 9.89 -6.78 -1.74
CA ASP A 94 11.29 -6.75 -1.36
C ASP A 94 11.75 -8.02 -0.62
N ASP A 95 10.93 -9.08 -0.62
CA ASP A 95 11.38 -10.41 -0.23
C ASP A 95 12.59 -10.80 -1.10
N PRO A 96 13.75 -11.17 -0.51
CA PRO A 96 14.97 -11.44 -1.27
C PRO A 96 14.82 -12.52 -2.36
N ALA A 97 13.99 -13.55 -2.12
CA ALA A 97 13.77 -14.60 -3.10
C ALA A 97 12.94 -14.09 -4.29
N LEU A 98 11.98 -13.20 -4.05
CA LEU A 98 11.23 -12.54 -5.12
C LEU A 98 12.08 -11.51 -5.86
N ALA A 99 12.76 -10.63 -5.12
CA ALA A 99 13.59 -9.57 -5.70
C ALA A 99 14.67 -10.15 -6.63
N ALA A 100 15.29 -11.26 -6.23
CA ALA A 100 16.24 -11.99 -7.09
C ALA A 100 15.58 -12.54 -8.36
N ARG A 101 14.38 -13.12 -8.24
CA ARG A 101 13.65 -13.74 -9.36
C ARG A 101 13.23 -12.74 -10.43
N PHE A 102 12.89 -11.51 -10.04
CA PHE A 102 12.38 -10.49 -10.95
C PHE A 102 13.35 -9.33 -11.18
N ARG A 103 14.62 -9.50 -10.78
CA ARG A 103 15.68 -8.50 -10.90
C ARG A 103 15.82 -7.94 -12.33
N GLU A 104 15.63 -8.79 -13.33
CA GLU A 104 15.77 -8.44 -14.75
C GLU A 104 14.56 -7.71 -15.34
N LEU A 105 13.39 -7.70 -14.69
CA LEU A 105 12.22 -7.01 -15.24
C LEU A 105 12.45 -5.49 -15.35
N GLY A 106 13.18 -4.91 -14.41
CA GLY A 106 13.49 -3.49 -14.43
C GLY A 106 14.33 -3.09 -15.65
N SER A 107 15.30 -3.91 -16.04
CA SER A 107 16.15 -3.64 -17.21
C SER A 107 15.42 -3.82 -18.54
N GLN A 108 14.36 -4.63 -18.58
CA GLN A 108 13.48 -4.75 -19.75
C GLN A 108 12.59 -3.51 -19.96
N ILE A 109 12.18 -2.85 -18.87
CA ILE A 109 11.35 -1.63 -18.94
C ILE A 109 12.22 -0.40 -19.18
N ASN A 110 13.36 -0.32 -18.51
CA ASN A 110 14.31 0.76 -18.63
C ASN A 110 15.73 0.18 -18.72
N PRO A 111 16.40 0.24 -19.88
CA PRO A 111 17.77 -0.27 -20.03
C PRO A 111 18.80 0.40 -19.10
N ALA A 112 18.50 1.61 -18.58
CA ALA A 112 19.32 2.31 -17.59
C ALA A 112 18.97 1.94 -16.13
N TYR A 113 18.07 0.98 -15.92
CA TYR A 113 17.73 0.46 -14.60
C TYR A 113 18.92 -0.28 -14.01
N ASP A 114 19.47 0.28 -12.94
CA ASP A 114 20.44 -0.39 -12.11
C ASP A 114 19.70 -1.11 -10.96
N PRO A 115 19.69 -2.46 -10.93
CA PRO A 115 19.06 -3.22 -9.85
C PRO A 115 19.72 -3.00 -8.49
N ASP A 116 20.97 -2.52 -8.46
CA ASP A 116 21.72 -2.21 -7.23
C ASP A 116 21.63 -0.72 -6.85
N SER A 117 20.83 0.08 -7.58
CA SER A 117 20.68 1.50 -7.28
C SER A 117 19.99 1.70 -5.91
N LYS A 118 20.43 2.74 -5.19
CA LYS A 118 19.79 3.17 -3.92
C LYS A 118 18.36 3.68 -4.09
N HIS A 119 17.91 3.91 -5.33
CA HIS A 119 16.55 4.30 -5.68
C HIS A 119 15.78 3.10 -6.23
N SER A 120 15.94 1.94 -5.59
CA SER A 120 15.21 0.73 -5.93
C SER A 120 13.70 0.96 -5.87
N ALA A 121 12.96 0.15 -6.62
CA ALA A 121 11.51 0.24 -6.67
C ALA A 121 10.93 0.19 -5.26
N SER A 122 10.08 1.16 -4.97
CA SER A 122 9.36 1.28 -3.70
C SER A 122 8.60 -0.03 -3.41
N PRO A 123 8.75 -0.61 -2.20
CA PRO A 123 8.23 -1.92 -1.90
C PRO A 123 6.71 -1.90 -1.78
N PHE A 124 6.07 -2.97 -2.25
CA PHE A 124 4.66 -3.22 -2.08
C PHE A 124 4.46 -4.36 -1.08
N VAL A 125 3.34 -4.31 -0.37
CA VAL A 125 2.79 -5.47 0.31
C VAL A 125 1.58 -5.98 -0.45
N CYS A 126 1.49 -7.29 -0.65
CA CYS A 126 0.33 -8.00 -1.13
C CYS A 126 -0.40 -8.62 0.07
N LEU A 127 -1.68 -8.29 0.21
CA LEU A 127 -2.60 -8.92 1.14
C LEU A 127 -3.50 -9.89 0.35
N PRO A 128 -3.45 -11.20 0.65
CA PRO A 128 -4.28 -12.18 -0.05
C PRO A 128 -5.76 -12.00 0.29
N ARG A 129 -6.62 -12.63 -0.52
CA ARG A 129 -8.09 -12.62 -0.39
C ARG A 129 -8.58 -12.83 1.05
N ASP A 130 -8.06 -13.85 1.70
CA ASP A 130 -8.59 -14.32 2.99
C ASP A 130 -8.08 -13.47 4.15
N LEU A 131 -9.01 -13.04 4.99
CA LEU A 131 -8.69 -12.31 6.21
C LEU A 131 -8.14 -13.29 7.27
N PRO A 132 -6.99 -13.01 7.89
CA PRO A 132 -6.39 -13.88 8.91
C PRO A 132 -7.14 -13.87 10.26
N ALA A 133 -8.10 -12.97 10.42
CA ALA A 133 -9.02 -12.91 11.55
C ALA A 133 -10.30 -12.16 11.14
N SER A 134 -11.29 -12.09 12.04
CA SER A 134 -12.52 -11.33 11.77
C SER A 134 -12.22 -9.86 11.46
N TYR A 135 -13.02 -9.26 10.58
CA TYR A 135 -12.87 -7.87 10.16
C TYR A 135 -12.79 -6.91 11.36
N LEU A 136 -13.66 -7.07 12.35
CA LEU A 136 -13.69 -6.20 13.54
C LEU A 136 -12.42 -6.35 14.39
N ALA A 137 -11.91 -7.57 14.55
CA ALA A 137 -10.67 -7.80 15.29
C ALA A 137 -9.48 -7.15 14.58
N LEU A 138 -9.36 -7.30 13.26
CA LEU A 138 -8.30 -6.66 12.48
C LEU A 138 -8.42 -5.15 12.49
N LEU A 139 -9.64 -4.61 12.33
CA LEU A 139 -9.87 -3.16 12.36
C LEU A 139 -9.46 -2.57 13.72
N PHE A 140 -9.86 -3.21 14.82
CA PHE A 140 -9.45 -2.79 16.15
C PHE A 140 -7.93 -2.82 16.31
N ARG A 141 -7.27 -3.91 15.88
CA ARG A 141 -5.81 -4.04 15.94
C ARG A 141 -5.10 -2.94 15.13
N ILE A 142 -5.60 -2.63 13.92
CA ILE A 142 -5.07 -1.54 13.07
C ILE A 142 -5.19 -0.18 13.79
N ILE A 143 -6.35 0.11 14.38
CA ILE A 143 -6.59 1.38 15.08
C ILE A 143 -5.66 1.51 16.29
N SER A 144 -5.57 0.46 17.10
CA SER A 144 -4.70 0.42 18.29
C SER A 144 -3.22 0.55 17.92
N ALA A 145 -2.76 -0.20 16.91
CA ALA A 145 -1.37 -0.13 16.44
C ALA A 145 -0.99 1.27 15.92
N ARG A 146 -1.92 1.92 15.19
CA ARG A 146 -1.75 3.31 14.76
C ARG A 146 -1.65 4.26 15.95
N ALA A 147 -2.52 4.11 16.95
CA ALA A 147 -2.49 4.96 18.14
C ALA A 147 -1.16 4.83 18.90
N VAL A 148 -0.69 3.60 19.11
CA VAL A 148 0.61 3.31 19.72
C VAL A 148 1.75 3.93 18.90
N SER A 149 1.76 3.75 17.58
CA SER A 149 2.77 4.32 16.69
C SER A 149 2.86 5.85 16.80
N ILE A 150 1.72 6.54 16.88
CA ILE A 150 1.67 7.99 17.06
C ILE A 150 2.26 8.39 18.41
N VAL A 151 1.92 7.69 19.50
CA VAL A 151 2.44 7.96 20.84
C VAL A 151 3.96 7.75 20.89
N VAL A 152 4.46 6.63 20.38
CA VAL A 152 5.91 6.33 20.32
C VAL A 152 6.66 7.39 19.51
N SER A 153 6.12 7.80 18.35
CA SER A 153 6.72 8.86 17.54
C SER A 153 6.80 10.20 18.28
N LYS A 154 5.73 10.57 19.01
CA LYS A 154 5.71 11.79 19.82
C LYS A 154 6.72 11.75 20.98
N ILE A 155 6.82 10.62 21.67
CA ILE A 155 7.79 10.41 22.76
C ILE A 155 9.21 10.52 22.21
N ALA A 156 9.52 9.81 21.11
CA ALA A 156 10.84 9.86 20.49
C ALA A 156 11.25 11.29 20.10
N LYS A 157 10.32 12.06 19.52
CA LYS A 157 10.54 13.49 19.18
C LYS A 157 10.75 14.37 20.41
N LEU A 158 10.07 14.07 21.53
CA LEU A 158 10.25 14.80 22.78
C LEU A 158 11.63 14.52 23.37
N TRP A 159 12.02 13.24 23.43
CA TRP A 159 13.34 12.82 23.90
C TRP A 159 14.48 13.40 23.05
N SER A 160 14.36 13.40 21.72
CA SER A 160 15.37 13.99 20.85
C SER A 160 15.54 15.49 21.07
N ARG A 161 14.49 16.20 21.50
CA ARG A 161 14.56 17.63 21.85
C ARG A 161 15.18 17.89 23.22
N ILE A 162 15.06 16.95 24.16
CA ILE A 162 15.61 17.06 25.51
C ILE A 162 17.09 16.67 25.53
N CYS A 163 17.48 15.60 24.85
CA CYS A 163 18.86 15.11 24.79
C CYS A 163 19.71 15.72 23.66
N GLY A 164 19.08 16.42 22.71
CA GLY A 164 19.75 17.15 21.63
C GLY A 164 20.07 18.62 21.96
N ARG A 165 20.02 19.00 23.24
CA ARG A 165 20.56 20.25 23.78
C ARG A 165 21.78 19.96 24.63
#